data_AF-A0AA40YR86-F1
#
_entry.id   AF-A0AA40YR86-F1
#
_cell.length_a   1.000
_cell.length_b   1.000
_cell.length_c   1.000
_cell.angle_alpha   90.00
_cell.angle_beta   90.00
_cell.angle_gamma   90.00
#
_symmetry.space_group_name_H-M   'P 1'
#
loop_
_entity.id
_entity.type
_entity.pdbx_description
1 polymer ?
#
loop_
_entity_poly.entity_id
_entity_poly.type
_entity_poly.pdbx_seq_one_letter_code
_entity_poly.pdbx_strand_id
1 'polypeptide(L)'
;MSYVKTGRLVQLLHNGGNTAQIPSDSISNEKLPAFLRPAVVAVMPAHPSTSAKIAVNPDETFKVTEGNVPANFYGSTVSYIAANSDLA
;
A
#
# COMPACT_ATOMS: atom_id res chain seq x y z
N MET A 1 -8.63 -2.53 -4.51
CA MET A 1 -7.28 -3.05 -4.30
C MET A 1 -7.23 -4.51 -4.76
N SER A 2 -6.11 -4.95 -5.33
CA SER A 2 -5.94 -6.29 -5.91
C SER A 2 -4.57 -6.85 -5.52
N TYR A 3 -4.44 -8.18 -5.44
CA TYR A 3 -3.18 -8.80 -5.03
C TYR A 3 -2.95 -10.16 -5.67
N VAL A 4 -1.68 -10.57 -5.71
CA VAL A 4 -1.23 -11.94 -5.98
C VAL A 4 -0.34 -12.37 -4.83
N LYS A 5 -0.59 -13.57 -4.29
CA LYS A 5 0.23 -14.16 -3.21
C LYS A 5 0.80 -15.50 -3.66
N THR A 6 2.12 -15.64 -3.53
CA THR A 6 2.84 -16.88 -3.82
C THR A 6 3.66 -17.25 -2.59
N GLY A 7 3.12 -18.17 -1.78
CA GLY A 7 3.64 -18.43 -0.45
C GLY A 7 3.62 -17.17 0.41
N ARG A 8 4.78 -16.69 0.84
CA ARG A 8 4.90 -15.43 1.62
C ARG A 8 5.09 -14.19 0.76
N LEU A 9 5.40 -14.32 -0.52
CA LEU A 9 5.55 -13.17 -1.40
C LEU A 9 4.16 -12.65 -1.76
N VAL A 10 3.92 -11.36 -1.53
CA VAL A 10 2.71 -10.67 -1.95
C VAL A 10 3.10 -9.57 -2.92
N GLN A 11 2.46 -9.56 -4.09
CA GLN A 11 2.42 -8.41 -4.97
C GLN A 11 1.07 -7.74 -4.84
N LEU A 12 1.08 -6.47 -4.45
CA LEU A 12 -0.09 -5.68 -4.11
C LEU A 12 -0.26 -4.56 -5.13
N LEU A 13 -1.46 -4.42 -5.68
CA LEU A 13 -1.89 -3.28 -6.47
C LEU A 13 -2.89 -2.47 -5.65
N HIS A 14 -2.45 -1.32 -5.15
CA HIS A 14 -3.34 -0.34 -4.54
C HIS A 14 -3.92 0.54 -5.66
N ASN A 15 -5.19 0.28 -5.99
CA ASN A 15 -5.91 1.08 -6.97
C ASN A 15 -6.20 2.45 -6.36
N GLY A 16 -5.83 3.51 -7.09
CA GLY A 16 -6.21 4.86 -6.70
C GLY A 16 -7.65 5.17 -7.12
N GLY A 17 -7.92 6.43 -7.45
CA GLY A 17 -9.26 6.95 -7.79
C GLY A 17 -9.69 8.13 -6.91
N ASN A 18 -8.76 8.76 -6.22
CA ASN A 18 -9.01 9.95 -5.42
C ASN A 18 -9.34 11.14 -6.34
N THR A 19 -10.46 11.79 -6.09
CA THR A 19 -10.88 12.99 -6.83
C THR A 19 -10.18 14.27 -6.34
N ALA A 20 -9.53 14.20 -5.16
CA ALA A 20 -8.80 15.29 -4.54
C ALA A 20 -7.42 14.82 -4.07
N GLN A 21 -6.51 15.78 -3.87
CA GLN A 21 -5.18 15.51 -3.32
C GLN A 21 -5.28 14.88 -1.92
N ILE A 22 -4.44 13.87 -1.65
CA ILE A 22 -4.31 13.28 -0.31
C ILE A 22 -3.05 13.88 0.35
N PRO A 23 -3.19 14.60 1.48
CA PRO A 23 -2.05 15.17 2.19
C PRO A 23 -1.09 14.12 2.75
N SER A 24 0.16 14.53 2.97
CA SER A 24 1.12 13.78 3.78
C SER A 24 0.54 13.40 5.15
N ASP A 25 0.98 12.27 5.69
CA ASP A 25 0.53 11.69 6.96
C ASP A 25 -0.92 11.21 7.03
N SER A 26 -1.68 11.36 5.94
CA SER A 26 -3.04 10.82 5.85
C SER A 26 -3.03 9.29 5.97
N ILE A 27 -3.97 8.76 6.75
CA ILE A 27 -4.20 7.33 6.92
C ILE A 27 -5.50 6.97 6.19
N SER A 28 -5.45 5.91 5.41
CA SER A 28 -6.64 5.37 4.74
C SER A 28 -7.54 4.65 5.74
N ASN A 29 -8.85 4.73 5.52
CA ASN A 29 -9.82 3.85 6.18
C ASN A 29 -9.79 2.42 5.62
N GLU A 30 -9.16 2.22 4.45
CA GLU A 30 -8.92 0.89 3.89
C GLU A 30 -7.92 0.13 4.76
N LYS A 31 -8.26 -1.12 5.09
CA LYS A 31 -7.37 -2.05 5.78
C LYS A 31 -7.08 -3.26 4.93
N LEU A 32 -5.83 -3.71 5.03
CA LEU A 32 -5.35 -4.92 4.42
C LEU A 32 -5.91 -6.15 5.18
N PRO A 33 -6.37 -7.20 4.49
CA PRO A 33 -6.72 -8.45 5.17
C PRO A 33 -5.54 -9.03 5.94
N ALA A 34 -5.78 -9.59 7.14
CA ALA A 34 -4.73 -10.04 8.05
C ALA A 34 -3.75 -11.07 7.44
N PHE A 35 -4.21 -11.92 6.51
CA PHE A 35 -3.35 -12.90 5.81
C PHE A 35 -2.38 -12.26 4.81
N LEU A 36 -2.59 -10.99 4.45
CA LEU A 36 -1.70 -10.18 3.63
C LEU A 36 -0.83 -9.23 4.45
N ARG A 37 -0.99 -9.17 5.78
CA ARG A 37 -0.22 -8.29 6.66
C ARG A 37 1.28 -8.38 6.34
N PRO A 38 1.97 -7.27 6.06
CA PRO A 38 3.38 -7.31 5.73
C PRO A 38 4.22 -7.58 7.00
N ALA A 39 5.36 -8.27 6.85
CA ALA A 39 6.28 -8.54 7.96
C ALA A 39 7.03 -7.28 8.42
N VAL A 40 7.23 -6.33 7.50
CA VAL A 40 7.87 -5.03 7.71
C VAL A 40 7.11 -3.99 6.88
N VAL A 41 7.28 -2.71 7.17
CA VAL A 41 6.66 -1.64 6.37
C VAL A 41 7.07 -1.77 4.90
N ALA A 42 6.09 -1.84 4.00
CA ALA A 42 6.34 -1.88 2.55
C ALA A 42 5.90 -0.55 1.92
N VAL A 43 6.76 0.06 1.11
CA VAL A 43 6.52 1.40 0.56
C VAL A 43 6.33 1.32 -0.94
N MET A 44 5.26 1.95 -1.43
CA MET A 44 4.94 2.07 -2.84
C MET A 44 5.02 3.53 -3.28
N PRO A 45 5.59 3.82 -4.47
CA PRO A 45 5.58 5.17 -5.02
C PRO A 45 4.17 5.53 -5.45
N ALA A 46 3.62 6.63 -4.96
CA ALA A 46 2.24 7.02 -5.24
C ALA A 46 2.07 7.70 -6.60
N HIS A 47 3.12 8.19 -7.27
CA HIS A 47 2.99 8.70 -8.63
C HIS A 47 4.37 8.76 -9.30
N PRO A 48 4.52 8.47 -10.61
CA PRO A 48 5.83 8.54 -11.28
C PRO A 48 6.39 9.96 -11.37
N SER A 49 5.54 10.99 -11.29
CA SER A 49 5.96 12.40 -11.38
C SER A 49 5.98 13.14 -10.03
N THR A 50 5.75 12.45 -8.91
CA THR A 50 5.84 13.06 -7.58
C THR A 50 6.74 12.22 -6.67
N SER A 51 7.27 12.85 -5.61
CA SER A 51 8.00 12.13 -4.56
C SER A 51 7.06 11.42 -3.58
N ALA A 52 5.75 11.38 -3.84
CA ALA A 52 4.79 10.90 -2.88
C ALA A 52 4.91 9.38 -2.66
N LYS A 53 4.82 8.95 -1.41
CA LYS A 53 4.95 7.54 -1.02
C LYS A 53 3.78 7.11 -0.15
N ILE A 54 3.27 5.92 -0.42
CA ILE A 54 2.27 5.26 0.40
C ILE A 54 2.93 4.04 1.03
N ALA A 55 2.83 3.90 2.34
CA ALA A 55 3.24 2.72 3.06
C ALA A 55 2.05 1.81 3.31
N VAL A 56 2.25 0.49 3.20
CA VAL A 56 1.41 -0.52 3.85
C VAL A 56 2.13 -1.01 5.09
N ASN A 57 1.47 -0.87 6.24
CA ASN A 57 2.08 -1.06 7.54
C ASN A 57 1.75 -2.46 8.11
N PRO A 58 2.56 -2.99 9.05
CA PRO A 58 2.24 -4.22 9.77
C PRO A 58 0.94 -4.18 10.58
N ASP A 59 0.40 -2.99 10.86
CA ASP A 59 -0.93 -2.81 11.48
C ASP A 59 -2.08 -2.82 10.45
N GLU A 60 -1.80 -3.26 9.22
CA GLU A 60 -2.73 -3.42 8.10
C GLU A 60 -3.21 -2.10 7.48
N THR A 61 -2.70 -0.96 7.92
CA THR A 61 -3.10 0.35 7.40
C THR A 61 -2.28 0.79 6.18
N PHE A 62 -2.89 1.67 5.38
CA PHE A 62 -2.18 2.44 4.35
C PHE A 62 -1.97 3.87 4.85
N LYS A 63 -0.74 4.38 4.76
CA LYS A 63 -0.40 5.75 5.17
C LYS A 63 0.43 6.47 4.10
N VAL A 64 0.12 7.73 3.83
CA VAL A 64 1.02 8.60 3.04
C VAL A 64 2.22 8.99 3.92
N THR A 65 3.42 8.57 3.54
CA THR A 65 4.64 8.76 4.36
C THR A 65 5.57 9.85 3.83
N GLU A 66 5.38 10.27 2.59
CA GLU A 66 6.16 11.33 1.99
C GLU A 66 5.31 12.03 0.93
N GLY A 67 5.45 13.36 0.83
CA GLY A 67 4.76 14.17 -0.18
C GLY A 67 3.23 14.14 -0.08
N ASN A 68 2.59 14.78 -1.06
CA ASN A 68 1.14 14.72 -1.23
C ASN A 68 0.81 13.85 -2.44
N VAL A 69 -0.14 12.92 -2.30
CA VAL A 69 -0.62 12.13 -3.43
C VAL A 69 -1.52 13.02 -4.29
N PRO A 70 -1.20 13.25 -5.57
CA PRO A 70 -1.99 14.13 -6.43
C PRO A 70 -3.40 13.58 -6.65
N ALA A 71 -4.34 14.47 -6.99
CA ALA A 71 -5.66 14.05 -7.47
C ALA A 71 -5.53 13.17 -8.72
N ASN A 72 -6.50 12.28 -8.93
CA ASN A 72 -6.52 11.32 -10.03
C ASN A 72 -5.31 10.39 -10.06
N PHE A 73 -4.78 10.02 -8.89
CA PHE A 73 -3.83 8.91 -8.84
C PHE A 73 -4.56 7.62 -9.23
N TYR A 74 -4.01 6.88 -10.20
CA TYR A 74 -4.67 5.71 -10.78
C TYR A 74 -4.28 4.39 -10.11
N GLY A 75 -3.15 4.34 -9.41
CA GLY A 75 -2.75 3.17 -8.62
C GLY A 75 -1.25 2.94 -8.60
N SER A 76 -0.79 2.13 -7.65
CA SER A 76 0.61 1.77 -7.47
C SER A 76 0.75 0.33 -7.01
N THR A 77 1.92 -0.24 -7.30
CA THR A 77 2.24 -1.62 -6.97
C THR A 77 3.38 -1.69 -5.96
N VAL A 78 3.30 -2.63 -5.03
CA VAL A 78 4.42 -3.01 -4.15
C VAL A 78 4.51 -4.52 -4.00
N SER A 79 5.73 -5.02 -3.89
CA SER A 79 5.97 -6.41 -3.51
C SER A 79 6.58 -6.47 -2.12
N TYR A 80 6.09 -7.37 -1.26
CA TYR A 80 6.59 -7.54 0.10
C TYR A 80 6.40 -8.96 0.61
N ILE A 81 7.01 -9.27 1.75
CA ILE A 81 6.87 -10.54 2.45
C ILE A 81 5.77 -10.44 3.50
N ALA A 82 4.76 -11.30 3.43
CA ALA A 82 3.71 -11.39 4.45
C ALA A 82 4.26 -11.95 5.77
N ALA A 83 3.76 -11.41 6.88
CA ALA A 83 4.09 -11.83 8.25
C ALA A 83 3.69 -13.29 8.51
N ASN A 84 2.56 -13.72 7.95
CA ASN A 84 2.04 -15.07 8.15
C ASN A 84 2.59 -16.01 7.06
N SER A 85 3.13 -17.16 7.45
CA SER A 85 3.31 -18.30 6.55
C SER A 85 1.95 -18.97 6.35
N ASP A 86 1.57 -19.30 5.11
CA ASP A 86 0.41 -20.19 4.82
C ASP A 86 0.66 -21.65 5.28
N LEU A 87 1.58 -21.86 6.22
CA LEU A 87 1.82 -23.15 6.86
C LEU A 87 0.98 -23.19 8.13
N ALA A 88 -0.30 -23.48 7.94
CA ALA A 88 -1.14 -24.19 8.90
C ALA A 88 -1.35 -25.61 8.36
#